data_AF-A0A1I3WJE4-F1
#
_entry.id   AF-A0A1I3WJE4-F1
#
_cell.length_a   1.000
_cell.length_b   1.000
_cell.length_c   1.000
_cell.angle_alpha   90.00
_cell.angle_beta   90.00
_cell.angle_gamma   90.00
#
_symmetry.space_group_name_H-M   'P 1'
#
loop_
_entity.id
_entity.type
_entity.pdbx_description
1 polymer ?
#
loop_
_entity_poly.entity_id
_entity_poly.type
_entity_poly.pdbx_seq_one_letter_code
_entity_poly.pdbx_strand_id
1 'polypeptide(L)'
;MLRLSALDADAATAVRVIAHFEALLGGALDPVTLTRSTAGLAGCAAGLELPDGRTVRFAPDGAALAGAPGCVSGRVDLEPAGRVWLERPGVPGPFDELVLEWMAIAARVLAGRPRPARTPRAADPALVELVLSGREAVEDRARALRLLGLEPGTPLRVIAVAADTGADAGAGTGTDAGVEAVALLGRGALRGAVRVARVGSLGAVLVQRRGGTPGGEGAPGGEGASGPDGTCTGTASPAAELRAAMRERARDRGTARGPAPGTRVGIGSGADPLDAHTSWAQARSALRFAVAGARAEAVADHDELGPLALLADIPVERLRAQADVRRLGRLGDPAHGERGGPATGQARPGGELLAALAAFCRTGSLRQAAAELHLHHSSVAARLARVEKEMGWRLRDPQDRFRAQLALYALRLAGNAGNADKGDG
;
A
#
# COMPACT_ATOMS: atom_id res chain seq x y z
N MET A 1 44.26 28.64 -15.16
CA MET A 1 44.32 27.66 -14.05
C MET A 1 43.29 27.88 -12.94
N LEU A 2 42.62 29.04 -12.82
CA LEU A 2 41.67 29.34 -11.72
C LEU A 2 40.36 28.51 -11.69
N ARG A 3 39.89 27.96 -12.82
CA ARG A 3 38.63 27.17 -12.85
C ARG A 3 38.78 25.74 -12.29
N LEU A 4 39.91 25.08 -12.53
CA LEU A 4 40.16 23.74 -11.97
C LEU A 4 40.38 23.81 -10.46
N SER A 5 41.11 24.80 -9.95
CA SER A 5 41.33 24.95 -8.52
C SER A 5 40.04 25.25 -7.74
N ALA A 6 39.10 25.98 -8.35
CA ALA A 6 37.78 26.21 -7.78
C ALA A 6 36.92 24.93 -7.81
N LEU A 7 36.93 24.19 -8.91
CA LEU A 7 36.25 22.88 -9.03
C LEU A 7 36.79 21.84 -8.04
N ASP A 8 38.11 21.77 -7.86
CA ASP A 8 38.75 20.88 -6.88
C ASP A 8 38.41 21.30 -5.45
N ALA A 9 38.35 22.61 -5.17
CA ALA A 9 37.93 23.13 -3.87
C ALA A 9 36.45 22.84 -3.59
N ASP A 10 35.57 22.96 -4.59
CA ASP A 10 34.14 22.67 -4.46
C ASP A 10 33.89 21.17 -4.29
N ALA A 11 34.58 20.32 -5.07
CA ALA A 11 34.53 18.87 -4.91
C ALA A 11 35.05 18.43 -3.53
N ALA A 12 36.17 19.00 -3.08
CA ALA A 12 36.69 18.74 -1.74
C ALA A 12 35.70 19.20 -0.66
N THR A 13 34.95 20.29 -0.89
CA THR A 13 33.91 20.78 0.03
C THR A 13 32.72 19.83 0.07
N ALA A 14 32.24 19.35 -1.07
CA ALA A 14 31.17 18.35 -1.15
C ALA A 14 31.54 17.04 -0.43
N VAL A 15 32.77 16.54 -0.64
CA VAL A 15 33.27 15.34 0.06
C VAL A 15 33.33 15.56 1.57
N ARG A 16 33.73 16.75 2.05
CA ARG A 16 33.73 17.07 3.48
C ARG A 16 32.31 17.08 4.07
N VAL A 17 31.32 17.58 3.34
CA VAL A 17 29.91 17.53 3.76
C VAL A 17 29.46 16.08 3.92
N ILE A 18 29.73 15.23 2.94
CA ILE A 18 29.39 13.80 2.98
C ILE A 18 30.07 13.11 4.19
N ALA A 19 31.39 13.26 4.32
CA ALA A 19 32.16 12.66 5.40
C ALA A 19 31.69 13.13 6.79
N HIS A 20 31.24 14.38 6.91
CA HIS A 20 30.67 14.90 8.16
C HIS A 20 29.39 14.14 8.56
N PHE A 21 28.46 13.94 7.64
CA PHE A 21 27.22 13.21 7.92
C PHE A 21 27.47 11.70 8.11
N GLU A 22 28.40 11.10 7.38
CA GLU A 22 28.82 9.71 7.62
C GLU A 22 29.41 9.53 9.03
N ALA A 23 30.22 10.48 9.51
CA ALA A 23 30.76 10.45 10.87
C ALA A 23 29.65 10.57 11.93
N LEU A 24 28.67 11.46 11.71
CA LEU A 24 27.49 11.57 12.57
C LEU A 24 26.67 10.27 12.60
N LEU A 25 26.53 9.61 11.45
CA LEU A 25 25.81 8.34 11.30
C LEU A 25 26.55 7.15 11.94
N GLY A 26 27.88 7.22 12.06
CA GLY A 26 28.70 6.20 12.73
C GLY A 26 28.67 6.26 14.26
N GLY A 27 28.08 7.30 14.85
CA GLY A 27 28.02 7.53 16.30
C GLY A 27 26.61 7.44 16.90
N ALA A 28 26.48 7.83 18.18
CA ALA A 28 25.18 7.98 18.83
C ALA A 28 24.47 9.24 18.31
N LEU A 29 23.72 9.10 17.22
CA LEU A 29 22.99 10.20 16.59
C LEU A 29 21.73 10.55 17.39
N ASP A 30 21.60 11.81 17.81
CA ASP A 30 20.41 12.37 18.43
C ASP A 30 19.94 13.66 17.70
N PRO A 31 18.68 14.11 17.89
CA PRO A 31 18.11 15.25 17.15
C PRO A 31 18.82 16.57 17.42
N VAL A 32 19.33 16.77 18.63
CA VAL A 32 20.04 17.98 19.03
C VAL A 32 21.41 18.01 18.36
N THR A 33 22.14 16.90 18.41
CA THR A 33 23.46 16.79 17.79
C THR A 33 23.39 16.94 16.27
N LEU A 34 22.46 16.26 15.60
CA LEU A 34 22.27 16.39 14.15
C LEU A 34 22.00 17.86 13.74
N THR A 35 21.04 18.50 14.40
CA THR A 35 20.59 19.84 14.02
C THR A 35 21.65 20.91 14.34
N ARG A 36 22.29 20.82 15.52
CA ARG A 36 23.38 21.73 15.90
C ARG A 36 24.59 21.59 14.99
N SER A 37 24.98 20.35 14.68
CA SER A 37 26.13 20.09 13.79
C SER A 37 25.84 20.56 12.36
N THR A 38 24.60 20.40 11.89
CA THR A 38 24.19 20.90 10.57
C THR A 38 24.21 22.43 10.51
N ALA A 39 23.75 23.12 11.56
CA ALA A 39 23.80 24.59 11.64
C ALA A 39 25.25 25.10 11.56
N GLY A 40 26.17 24.46 12.30
CA GLY A 40 27.60 24.79 12.24
C GLY A 40 28.23 24.51 10.87
N LEU A 41 27.92 23.37 10.26
CA LEU A 41 28.43 23.00 8.93
C LEU A 41 27.91 23.95 7.83
N ALA A 42 26.63 24.31 7.89
CA ALA A 42 26.00 25.21 6.93
C ALA A 42 26.39 26.68 7.16
N GLY A 43 26.82 27.05 8.37
CA GLY A 43 27.06 28.45 8.73
C GLY A 43 25.78 29.29 8.76
N CYS A 44 24.62 28.66 8.98
CA CYS A 44 23.33 29.31 9.15
C CYS A 44 22.45 28.55 10.13
N ALA A 45 21.29 29.11 10.48
CA ALA A 45 20.38 28.40 11.35
C ALA A 45 19.80 27.17 10.63
N ALA A 46 19.65 26.07 11.36
CA ALA A 46 19.08 24.82 10.86
C ALA A 46 18.02 24.32 11.82
N GLY A 47 17.03 23.61 11.27
CA GLY A 47 15.96 23.04 12.06
C GLY A 47 15.54 21.65 11.62
N LEU A 48 15.01 20.92 12.59
CA LEU A 48 14.47 19.58 12.45
C LEU A 48 13.14 19.51 13.19
N GLU A 49 12.12 19.00 12.51
CA GLU A 49 10.86 18.61 13.09
C GLU A 49 10.72 17.09 12.98
N LEU A 50 10.51 16.46 14.12
CA LEU A 50 10.28 15.03 14.25
C LEU A 50 8.80 14.67 14.02
N PRO A 51 8.49 13.40 13.69
CA PRO A 51 7.10 12.95 13.49
C PRO A 51 6.17 13.15 14.69
N ASP A 52 6.71 13.28 15.90
CA ASP A 52 5.97 13.50 17.14
C ASP A 52 5.70 15.00 17.42
N GLY A 53 6.04 15.89 16.48
CA GLY A 53 5.86 17.34 16.58
C GLY A 53 6.98 18.06 17.34
N ARG A 54 7.95 17.32 17.93
CA ARG A 54 9.11 17.96 18.56
C ARG A 54 9.95 18.65 17.51
N THR A 55 10.24 19.92 17.78
CA THR A 55 10.97 20.80 16.88
C THR A 55 12.22 21.29 17.59
N VAL A 56 13.38 21.14 16.96
CA VAL A 56 14.65 21.68 17.45
C VAL A 56 15.25 22.59 16.40
N ARG A 57 15.83 23.70 16.84
CA ARG A 57 16.46 24.72 15.97
C ARG A 57 17.74 25.22 16.62
N PHE A 58 18.77 25.39 15.83
CA PHE A 58 20.07 25.87 16.28
C PHE A 58 20.63 26.94 15.34
N ALA A 59 21.24 27.96 15.93
CA ALA A 59 22.07 28.94 15.24
C ALA A 59 23.46 28.34 14.91
N PRO A 60 24.20 28.94 13.96
CA PRO A 60 25.51 28.41 13.55
C PRO A 60 26.59 28.46 14.65
N ASP A 61 26.39 29.30 15.66
CA ASP A 61 27.21 29.35 16.89
C ASP A 61 26.88 28.24 17.90
N GLY A 62 25.86 27.42 17.60
CA GLY A 62 25.39 26.32 18.44
C GLY A 62 24.33 26.73 19.47
N ALA A 63 23.88 27.99 19.50
CA ALA A 63 22.81 28.43 20.38
C ALA A 63 21.44 27.85 19.95
N ALA A 64 20.65 27.39 20.92
CA ALA A 64 19.30 26.92 20.66
C ALA A 64 18.37 28.11 20.35
N LEU A 65 17.56 27.99 19.30
CA LEU A 65 16.60 29.02 18.89
C LEU A 65 15.19 28.61 19.27
N ALA A 66 14.42 29.54 19.86
CA ALA A 66 13.02 29.37 20.20
C ALA A 66 12.09 29.99 19.14
N GLY A 67 10.83 29.53 19.09
CA GLY A 67 9.80 30.08 18.21
C GLY A 67 9.83 29.54 16.78
N ALA A 68 9.06 30.19 15.89
CA ALA A 68 8.90 29.80 14.50
C ALA A 68 10.17 30.07 13.66
N PRO A 69 10.42 29.30 12.58
CA PRO A 69 11.48 29.57 11.62
C PRO A 69 11.43 31.01 11.11
N GLY A 70 12.60 31.63 10.93
CA GLY A 70 12.74 32.91 10.26
C GLY A 70 12.61 32.74 8.74
N CYS A 71 13.63 33.18 8.00
CA CYS A 71 13.68 33.05 6.54
C CYS A 71 14.17 31.65 6.12
N VAL A 72 13.24 30.73 5.83
CA VAL A 72 13.57 29.38 5.36
C VAL A 72 14.10 29.43 3.92
N SER A 73 15.40 29.14 3.74
CA SER A 73 16.06 29.18 2.43
C SER A 73 15.92 27.87 1.64
N GLY A 74 15.64 26.75 2.34
CA GLY A 74 15.41 25.45 1.73
C GLY A 74 14.86 24.45 2.75
N ARG A 75 14.06 23.49 2.28
CA ARG A 75 13.42 22.47 3.12
C ARG A 75 13.30 21.13 2.40
N VAL A 76 13.33 20.05 3.17
CA VAL A 76 13.02 18.70 2.70
C VAL A 76 12.06 18.05 3.71
N ASP A 77 10.92 17.58 3.20
CA ASP A 77 9.93 16.86 4.01
C ASP A 77 10.39 15.40 4.25
N LEU A 78 10.14 14.91 5.46
CA LEU A 78 10.44 13.53 5.87
C LEU A 78 9.15 12.71 5.83
N GLU A 79 9.18 11.53 5.21
CA GLU A 79 8.08 10.56 5.29
C GLU A 79 8.23 9.66 6.53
N PRO A 80 7.14 9.32 7.25
CA PRO A 80 5.74 9.67 7.00
C PRO A 80 5.31 11.05 7.54
N ALA A 81 6.13 11.70 8.38
CA ALA A 81 5.94 13.06 8.88
C ALA A 81 7.27 13.63 9.40
N GLY A 82 7.40 14.96 9.40
CA GLY A 82 8.60 15.68 9.83
C GLY A 82 9.23 16.46 8.68
N ARG A 83 10.20 17.31 8.99
CA ARG A 83 10.92 18.10 7.98
C ARG A 83 12.27 18.55 8.51
N VAL A 84 13.19 18.79 7.58
CA VAL A 84 14.45 19.49 7.84
C VAL A 84 14.50 20.76 7.02
N TRP A 85 15.12 21.81 7.55
CA TRP A 85 15.25 23.08 6.83
C TRP A 85 16.49 23.85 7.23
N LEU A 86 16.89 24.79 6.36
CA LEU A 86 17.92 25.79 6.61
C LEU A 86 17.29 27.19 6.59
N GLU A 87 17.85 28.10 7.39
CA GLU A 87 17.41 29.48 7.50
C GLU A 87 18.55 30.44 7.16
N ARG A 88 18.47 31.10 6.01
CA ARG A 88 19.44 32.11 5.56
C ARG A 88 18.77 33.42 5.19
N PRO A 89 19.35 34.57 5.59
CA PRO A 89 19.00 35.85 5.00
C PRO A 89 19.67 35.96 3.61
N GLY A 90 18.92 35.64 2.54
CA GLY A 90 19.37 35.81 1.15
C GLY A 90 19.30 34.54 0.30
N VAL A 91 20.14 34.46 -0.72
CA VAL A 91 20.18 33.34 -1.69
C VAL A 91 20.75 32.08 -1.01
N PRO A 92 20.20 30.87 -1.29
CA PRO A 92 20.77 29.62 -0.81
C PRO A 92 22.26 29.48 -1.15
N GLY A 93 23.02 28.88 -0.23
CA GLY A 93 24.42 28.55 -0.45
C GLY A 93 24.58 27.44 -1.50
N PRO A 94 25.75 27.35 -2.17
CA PRO A 94 25.98 26.38 -3.26
C PRO A 94 25.88 24.91 -2.83
N PHE A 95 26.01 24.61 -1.54
CA PHE A 95 25.93 23.26 -0.98
C PHE A 95 24.67 23.04 -0.12
N ASP A 96 23.74 23.99 -0.05
CA ASP A 96 22.55 23.89 0.80
C ASP A 96 21.68 22.70 0.42
N GLU A 97 21.53 22.42 -0.88
CA GLU A 97 20.79 21.26 -1.36
C GLU A 97 21.43 19.95 -0.91
N LEU A 98 22.76 19.83 -1.02
CA LEU A 98 23.51 18.65 -0.59
C LEU A 98 23.42 18.47 0.94
N VAL A 99 23.55 19.56 1.69
CA VAL A 99 23.42 19.56 3.16
C VAL A 99 22.02 19.14 3.57
N LEU A 100 20.97 19.67 2.91
CA LEU A 100 19.58 19.30 3.17
C LEU A 100 19.30 17.84 2.82
N GLU A 101 19.85 17.34 1.71
CA GLU A 101 19.73 15.94 1.30
C GLU A 101 20.33 15.01 2.36
N TRP A 102 21.58 15.24 2.76
CA TRP A 102 22.24 14.41 3.76
C TRP A 102 21.65 14.57 5.16
N MET A 103 21.23 15.77 5.55
CA MET A 103 20.50 16.00 6.79
C MET A 103 19.18 15.22 6.80
N ALA A 104 18.46 15.17 5.67
CA ALA A 104 17.25 14.37 5.55
C ALA A 104 17.53 12.86 5.66
N ILE A 105 18.62 12.37 5.06
CA ILE A 105 19.08 10.97 5.22
C ILE A 105 19.37 10.67 6.69
N ALA A 106 20.15 11.51 7.36
CA ALA A 106 20.50 11.34 8.77
C ALA A 106 19.28 11.45 9.69
N ALA A 107 18.36 12.39 9.43
CA ALA A 107 17.11 12.53 10.17
C ALA A 107 16.21 11.29 10.02
N ARG A 108 16.18 10.66 8.84
CA ARG A 108 15.47 9.39 8.63
C ARG A 108 16.09 8.24 9.42
N VAL A 109 17.42 8.20 9.55
CA VAL A 109 18.11 7.20 10.39
C VAL A 109 17.81 7.44 11.87
N LEU A 110 17.87 8.70 12.31
CA LEU A 110 17.56 9.14 13.68
C LEU A 110 16.11 8.87 14.09
N ALA A 111 15.15 9.07 13.19
CA ALA A 111 13.76 8.68 13.40
C ALA A 111 13.58 7.15 13.61
N GLY A 112 14.66 6.38 13.41
CA GLY A 112 14.68 4.94 13.29
C GLY A 112 14.15 4.53 11.93
N ARG A 113 14.45 3.29 11.49
CA ARG A 113 13.52 2.60 10.59
C ARG A 113 12.11 2.83 11.12
N PRO A 114 11.12 3.17 10.27
CA PRO A 114 9.79 3.59 10.71
C PRO A 114 9.39 2.75 11.91
N ARG A 115 9.35 3.38 13.09
CA ARG A 115 8.88 2.72 14.30
C ARG A 115 7.53 2.15 13.89
N PRO A 116 7.31 0.82 13.94
CA PRO A 116 6.04 0.27 13.52
C PRO A 116 4.98 1.04 14.29
N ALA A 117 4.06 1.69 13.57
CA ALA A 117 2.82 2.17 14.17
C ALA A 117 2.36 1.04 15.08
N ARG A 118 2.20 1.35 16.38
CA ARG A 118 1.90 0.41 17.48
C ARG A 118 1.42 -0.92 16.92
N THR A 119 2.21 -1.99 17.11
CA THR A 119 1.91 -3.34 16.62
C THR A 119 0.40 -3.56 16.53
N PRO A 120 -0.14 -3.98 15.36
CA PRO A 120 -1.57 -4.18 15.19
C PRO A 120 -2.05 -5.00 16.38
N ARG A 121 -2.87 -4.39 17.23
CA ARG A 121 -3.37 -5.11 18.42
C ARG A 121 -4.33 -6.15 17.89
N ALA A 122 -4.02 -7.41 18.15
CA ALA A 122 -5.02 -8.46 18.09
C ALA A 122 -6.20 -7.97 18.95
N ALA A 123 -7.32 -7.73 18.30
CA ALA A 123 -8.56 -7.34 18.92
C ALA A 123 -9.34 -8.58 19.30
N ASP A 124 -10.25 -8.43 20.27
CA ASP A 124 -11.23 -9.46 20.57
C ASP A 124 -12.11 -9.71 19.32
N PRO A 125 -12.12 -10.93 18.75
CA PRO A 125 -12.95 -11.28 17.60
C PRO A 125 -14.42 -10.97 17.81
N ALA A 126 -14.98 -11.19 19.01
CA ALA A 126 -16.40 -10.97 19.28
C ALA A 126 -16.77 -9.49 19.16
N LEU A 127 -15.91 -8.59 19.63
CA LEU A 127 -16.12 -7.15 19.49
C LEU A 127 -16.02 -6.70 18.03
N VAL A 128 -15.11 -7.29 17.26
CA VAL A 128 -14.98 -6.97 15.83
C VAL A 128 -16.20 -7.48 15.05
N GLU A 129 -16.65 -8.71 15.31
CA GLU A 129 -17.87 -9.26 14.71
C GLU A 129 -19.10 -8.41 15.02
N LEU A 130 -19.23 -7.93 16.27
CA LEU A 130 -20.32 -7.03 16.67
C LEU A 130 -20.30 -5.72 15.86
N VAL A 131 -19.13 -5.09 15.70
CA VAL A 131 -18.97 -3.86 14.90
C VAL A 131 -19.31 -4.10 13.42
N LEU A 132 -18.96 -5.27 12.89
CA LEU A 132 -19.17 -5.60 11.47
C LEU A 132 -20.58 -6.13 11.16
N SER A 133 -21.42 -6.36 12.17
CA SER A 133 -22.77 -6.89 11.98
C SER A 133 -23.81 -5.78 11.82
N GLY A 134 -24.43 -5.72 10.64
CA GLY A 134 -25.55 -4.80 10.38
C GLY A 134 -26.86 -5.17 11.10
N ARG A 135 -26.92 -6.34 11.75
CA ARG A 135 -28.12 -6.83 12.47
C ARG A 135 -28.18 -6.41 13.93
N GLU A 136 -27.06 -6.00 14.51
CA GLU A 136 -26.96 -5.65 15.94
C GLU A 136 -27.50 -4.26 16.22
N ALA A 137 -27.77 -3.95 17.49
CA ALA A 137 -28.17 -2.62 17.91
C ALA A 137 -27.05 -1.58 17.70
N VAL A 138 -27.42 -0.34 17.35
CA VAL A 138 -26.46 0.74 17.12
C VAL A 138 -25.65 1.04 18.38
N GLU A 139 -26.29 0.98 19.55
CA GLU A 139 -25.69 1.20 20.86
C GLU A 139 -24.61 0.17 21.18
N ASP A 140 -24.85 -1.08 20.82
CA ASP A 140 -23.91 -2.18 21.07
C ASP A 140 -22.69 -2.09 20.14
N ARG A 141 -22.89 -1.72 18.87
CA ARG A 141 -21.79 -1.40 17.96
C ARG A 141 -20.97 -0.21 18.46
N ALA A 142 -21.62 0.86 18.90
CA ALA A 142 -20.94 2.04 19.45
C ALA A 142 -20.10 1.69 20.69
N ARG A 143 -20.62 0.81 21.56
CA ARG A 143 -19.92 0.30 22.74
C ARG A 143 -18.71 -0.54 22.35
N ALA A 144 -18.84 -1.46 21.39
CA ALA A 144 -17.73 -2.28 20.92
C ALA A 144 -16.63 -1.45 20.26
N LEU A 145 -16.97 -0.42 19.46
CA LEU A 145 -15.99 0.52 18.92
C LEU A 145 -15.14 1.16 20.04
N ARG A 146 -15.79 1.66 21.11
CA ARG A 146 -15.09 2.25 22.25
C ARG A 146 -14.21 1.24 22.99
N LEU A 147 -14.68 0.00 23.19
CA LEU A 147 -13.89 -1.08 23.81
C LEU A 147 -12.67 -1.47 22.97
N LEU A 148 -12.80 -1.38 21.63
CA LEU A 148 -11.69 -1.53 20.70
C LEU A 148 -10.75 -0.30 20.69
N GLY A 149 -11.09 0.78 21.37
CA GLY A 149 -10.35 2.05 21.36
C GLY A 149 -10.39 2.72 19.99
N LEU A 150 -11.52 2.60 19.29
CA LEU A 150 -11.88 3.32 18.07
C LEU A 150 -12.90 4.41 18.45
N GLU A 151 -12.90 5.51 17.71
CA GLU A 151 -13.79 6.65 17.97
C GLU A 151 -15.04 6.53 17.08
N PRO A 152 -16.26 6.47 17.64
CA PRO A 152 -17.48 6.36 16.84
C PRO A 152 -17.72 7.52 15.87
N GLY A 153 -17.13 8.70 16.11
CA GLY A 153 -17.29 9.88 15.25
C GLY A 153 -16.21 10.08 14.19
N THR A 154 -15.25 9.17 14.04
CA THR A 154 -14.20 9.29 13.02
C THR A 154 -14.37 8.20 11.97
N PRO A 155 -14.42 8.55 10.67
CA PRO A 155 -14.58 7.56 9.61
C PRO A 155 -13.59 6.39 9.71
N LEU A 156 -14.08 5.18 9.44
CA LEU A 156 -13.27 3.97 9.41
C LEU A 156 -13.36 3.28 8.05
N ARG A 157 -12.32 2.51 7.74
CA ARG A 157 -12.31 1.57 6.62
C ARG A 157 -12.11 0.16 7.16
N VAL A 158 -12.78 -0.80 6.54
CA VAL A 158 -12.58 -2.22 6.81
C VAL A 158 -11.77 -2.84 5.67
N ILE A 159 -10.80 -3.67 6.01
CA ILE A 159 -10.00 -4.45 5.05
C ILE A 159 -10.20 -5.93 5.35
N ALA A 160 -10.47 -6.70 4.31
CA ALA A 160 -10.57 -8.15 4.34
C ALA A 160 -9.26 -8.76 3.82
N VAL A 161 -8.67 -9.66 4.61
CA VAL A 161 -7.44 -10.37 4.25
C VAL A 161 -7.73 -11.87 4.16
N ALA A 162 -7.34 -12.49 3.05
CA ALA A 162 -7.35 -13.93 2.89
C ALA A 162 -5.92 -14.44 2.68
N ALA A 163 -5.59 -15.54 3.35
CA ALA A 163 -4.39 -16.32 3.09
C ALA A 163 -4.78 -17.52 2.22
N ASP A 164 -4.38 -17.54 0.95
CA ASP A 164 -4.52 -18.75 0.14
C ASP A 164 -3.40 -19.72 0.50
N THR A 165 -3.72 -20.70 1.34
CA THR A 165 -2.90 -21.88 1.55
C THR A 165 -2.73 -22.59 0.22
N GLY A 166 -1.50 -22.73 -0.27
CA GLY A 166 -1.24 -23.56 -1.44
C GLY A 166 -1.86 -24.94 -1.22
N ALA A 167 -2.44 -25.53 -2.27
CA ALA A 167 -3.16 -26.81 -2.21
C ALA A 167 -2.31 -27.99 -1.66
N ASP A 168 -1.00 -27.79 -1.48
CA ASP A 168 -0.06 -28.78 -0.93
C ASP A 168 0.19 -28.63 0.58
N ALA A 169 -0.46 -27.68 1.27
CA ALA A 169 -0.46 -27.64 2.73
C ALA A 169 -1.47 -28.68 3.23
N GLY A 170 -0.96 -29.85 3.62
CA GLY A 170 -1.76 -30.91 4.24
C GLY A 170 -2.70 -30.36 5.31
N ALA A 171 -3.88 -30.98 5.42
CA ALA A 171 -4.93 -30.61 6.37
C ALA A 171 -4.35 -30.50 7.80
N GLY A 172 -4.07 -29.27 8.26
CA GLY A 172 -3.55 -29.03 9.60
C GLY A 172 -2.73 -27.76 9.83
N THR A 173 -2.15 -27.13 8.80
CA THR A 173 -1.29 -25.93 8.98
C THR A 173 -1.69 -24.76 8.10
N GLY A 174 -3.00 -24.51 7.97
CA GLY A 174 -3.46 -23.30 7.31
C GLY A 174 -3.01 -22.07 8.08
N THR A 175 -2.29 -21.15 7.42
CA THR A 175 -1.95 -19.86 8.02
C THR A 175 -3.25 -19.16 8.41
N ASP A 176 -3.42 -18.89 9.70
CA ASP A 176 -4.58 -18.15 10.20
C ASP A 176 -4.64 -16.79 9.50
N ALA A 177 -5.76 -16.48 8.84
CA ALA A 177 -5.94 -15.22 8.12
C ALA A 177 -5.79 -14.01 9.05
N GLY A 178 -6.12 -14.16 10.34
CA GLY A 178 -5.82 -13.16 11.38
C GLY A 178 -4.31 -12.97 11.57
N VAL A 179 -3.54 -14.04 11.68
CA VAL A 179 -2.07 -13.99 11.75
C VAL A 179 -1.46 -13.41 10.48
N GLU A 180 -1.97 -13.77 9.30
CA GLU A 180 -1.45 -13.22 8.04
C GLU A 180 -1.76 -11.72 7.91
N ALA A 181 -2.93 -11.27 8.38
CA ALA A 181 -3.29 -9.87 8.47
C ALA A 181 -2.40 -9.12 9.47
N VAL A 182 -2.17 -9.65 10.68
CA VAL A 182 -1.23 -9.07 11.64
C VAL A 182 0.18 -9.01 11.06
N ALA A 183 0.64 -10.06 10.37
CA ALA A 183 1.97 -10.09 9.76
C ALA A 183 2.11 -9.10 8.59
N LEU A 184 1.04 -8.87 7.82
CA LEU A 184 1.00 -7.82 6.80
C LEU A 184 1.10 -6.42 7.43
N LEU A 185 0.45 -6.22 8.56
CA LEU A 185 0.29 -4.91 9.19
C LEU A 185 1.36 -4.60 10.25
N GLY A 186 2.08 -5.62 10.72
CA GLY A 186 3.01 -5.61 11.85
C GLY A 186 4.21 -4.66 11.73
N ARG A 187 4.45 -4.11 10.53
CA ARG A 187 5.56 -3.19 10.24
C ARG A 187 5.14 -1.72 10.13
N GLY A 188 3.93 -1.36 10.59
CA GLY A 188 3.41 0.00 10.43
C GLY A 188 3.02 0.30 8.98
N ALA A 189 2.59 -0.74 8.25
CA ALA A 189 2.17 -0.64 6.86
C ALA A 189 1.00 0.34 6.69
N LEU A 190 0.19 0.55 7.72
CA LEU A 190 -0.96 1.44 7.69
C LEU A 190 -0.83 2.58 8.70
N ARG A 191 -1.16 3.79 8.24
CA ARG A 191 -1.35 4.95 9.11
C ARG A 191 -2.66 4.85 9.91
N GLY A 192 -2.64 5.30 11.17
CA GLY A 192 -3.83 5.41 12.03
C GLY A 192 -3.96 4.32 13.09
N ALA A 193 -5.13 4.27 13.74
CA ALA A 193 -5.48 3.19 14.65
C ALA A 193 -5.89 1.96 13.84
N VAL A 194 -5.21 0.84 14.08
CA VAL A 194 -5.46 -0.44 13.40
C VAL A 194 -5.86 -1.50 14.42
N ARG A 195 -6.95 -2.22 14.15
CA ARG A 195 -7.39 -3.40 14.91
C ARG A 195 -7.54 -4.58 13.97
N VAL A 196 -7.06 -5.73 14.39
CA VAL A 196 -7.09 -6.95 13.58
C VAL A 196 -7.74 -8.05 14.38
N ALA A 197 -8.71 -8.73 13.79
CA ALA A 197 -9.26 -9.96 14.35
C ALA A 197 -9.58 -10.95 13.22
N ARG A 198 -9.70 -12.22 13.59
CA ARG A 198 -10.24 -13.24 12.69
C ARG A 198 -11.76 -13.15 12.71
N VAL A 199 -12.38 -13.18 11.53
CA VAL A 199 -13.83 -13.26 11.33
C VAL A 199 -14.09 -14.36 10.31
N GLY A 200 -14.61 -15.50 10.77
CA GLY A 200 -14.74 -16.71 9.96
C GLY A 200 -13.38 -17.20 9.41
N SER A 201 -13.24 -17.21 8.08
CA SER A 201 -11.99 -17.58 7.36
C SER A 201 -11.09 -16.39 7.02
N LEU A 202 -11.50 -15.16 7.34
CA LEU A 202 -10.85 -13.93 6.93
C LEU A 202 -10.20 -13.21 8.12
N GLY A 203 -9.13 -12.47 7.84
CA GLY A 203 -8.64 -11.44 8.75
C GLY A 203 -9.38 -10.14 8.47
N ALA A 204 -10.16 -9.67 9.45
CA ALA A 204 -10.80 -8.37 9.40
C ALA A 204 -9.89 -7.32 10.05
N VAL A 205 -9.71 -6.19 9.36
CA VAL A 205 -8.85 -5.10 9.82
C VAL A 205 -9.65 -3.81 9.81
N LEU A 206 -9.83 -3.21 10.98
CA LEU A 206 -10.45 -1.90 11.14
C LEU A 206 -9.35 -0.83 11.15
N VAL A 207 -9.46 0.16 10.27
CA VAL A 207 -8.49 1.24 10.10
C VAL A 207 -9.18 2.58 10.27
N GLN A 208 -8.78 3.33 11.28
CA GLN A 208 -9.27 4.67 11.55
C GLN A 208 -8.09 5.64 11.49
N ARG A 209 -8.06 6.47 10.45
CA ARG A 209 -7.03 7.52 10.32
C ARG A 209 -7.56 8.78 11.00
N ARG A 210 -6.75 9.38 11.87
CA ARG A 210 -7.06 10.73 12.34
C ARG A 210 -6.90 11.65 11.13
N GLY A 211 -8.00 12.24 10.68
CA GLY A 211 -7.95 13.31 9.70
C GLY A 211 -7.05 14.42 10.23
N GLY A 212 -6.24 15.02 9.36
CA GLY A 212 -5.74 16.36 9.65
C GLY A 212 -6.96 17.24 9.94
N THR A 213 -6.90 18.01 11.02
CA THR A 213 -7.92 18.98 11.39
C THR A 213 -8.38 19.80 10.18
N PRO A 214 -9.68 19.86 9.86
CA PRO A 214 -10.20 20.95 9.06
C PRO A 214 -10.22 22.19 9.96
N GLY A 215 -9.11 22.93 10.00
CA GLY A 215 -8.94 24.02 10.95
C GLY A 215 -7.66 24.80 10.69
N GLY A 216 -7.72 25.67 9.69
CA GLY A 216 -6.78 26.76 9.49
C GLY A 216 -7.58 27.96 8.99
N GLU A 217 -8.22 28.67 9.92
CA GLU A 217 -8.77 30.00 9.66
C GLU A 217 -7.63 30.95 9.26
N GLY A 218 -7.78 31.64 8.13
CA GLY A 218 -6.85 32.70 7.74
C GLY A 218 -6.80 33.11 6.27
N ALA A 219 -7.94 33.38 5.61
CA ALA A 219 -8.05 34.38 4.53
C ALA A 219 -9.53 34.55 4.10
N PRO A 220 -10.08 35.78 4.00
CA PRO A 220 -11.41 36.00 3.46
C PRO A 220 -11.37 36.19 1.93
N GLY A 221 -12.33 35.60 1.22
CA GLY A 221 -12.69 36.02 -0.15
C GLY A 221 -12.94 34.87 -1.12
N GLY A 222 -14.21 34.54 -1.37
CA GLY A 222 -14.65 33.68 -2.47
C GLY A 222 -16.00 33.01 -2.22
N GLU A 223 -17.09 33.68 -2.58
CA GLU A 223 -18.46 33.15 -2.55
C GLU A 223 -18.72 32.13 -3.68
N GLY A 224 -19.52 31.09 -3.37
CA GLY A 224 -20.23 30.23 -4.32
C GLY A 224 -19.52 28.90 -4.65
N ALA A 225 -20.08 27.70 -4.48
CA ALA A 225 -21.45 27.29 -4.20
C ALA A 225 -21.44 25.92 -3.50
N SER A 226 -22.22 25.80 -2.42
CA SER A 226 -22.50 24.53 -1.75
C SER A 226 -23.61 23.80 -2.52
N GLY A 227 -23.27 22.68 -3.17
CA GLY A 227 -24.24 21.74 -3.73
C GLY A 227 -24.80 20.80 -2.65
N PRO A 228 -26.04 20.29 -2.79
CA PRO A 228 -26.68 19.43 -1.80
C PRO A 228 -26.35 17.97 -2.09
N ASP A 229 -25.10 17.56 -1.84
CA ASP A 229 -24.75 16.15 -1.67
C ASP A 229 -23.50 16.08 -0.79
N GLY A 230 -23.73 15.91 0.51
CA GLY A 230 -22.70 15.75 1.54
C GLY A 230 -21.99 14.40 1.44
N THR A 231 -21.34 14.12 0.30
CA THR A 231 -20.44 12.97 0.19
C THR A 231 -19.12 13.40 0.80
N CYS A 232 -18.92 13.08 2.09
CA CYS A 232 -17.66 13.27 2.78
C CYS A 232 -16.52 12.72 1.90
N THR A 233 -15.70 13.60 1.35
CA THR A 233 -14.53 13.24 0.54
C THR A 233 -13.59 12.44 1.45
N GLY A 234 -13.61 11.13 1.19
CA GLY A 234 -13.16 10.10 2.09
C GLY A 234 -11.69 10.24 2.48
N THR A 235 -11.39 9.77 3.67
CA THR A 235 -10.03 9.53 4.12
C THR A 235 -9.29 8.72 3.06
N ALA A 236 -8.10 9.19 2.66
CA ALA A 236 -7.30 8.57 1.60
C ALA A 236 -7.22 7.04 1.79
N SER A 237 -7.46 6.29 0.72
CA SER A 237 -7.46 4.82 0.76
C SER A 237 -6.08 4.26 1.20
N PRO A 238 -6.06 3.17 1.99
CA PRO A 238 -4.83 2.45 2.33
C PRO A 238 -4.26 1.59 1.18
N ALA A 239 -4.85 1.61 -0.02
CA ALA A 239 -4.47 0.72 -1.11
C ALA A 239 -2.99 0.87 -1.54
N ALA A 240 -2.48 2.09 -1.68
CA ALA A 240 -1.08 2.34 -2.05
C ALA A 240 -0.10 1.79 -1.01
N GLU A 241 -0.40 2.02 0.28
CA GLU A 241 0.34 1.52 1.44
C GLU A 241 0.38 -0.02 1.46
N LEU A 242 -0.77 -0.68 1.29
CA LEU A 242 -0.86 -2.14 1.26
C LEU A 242 -0.14 -2.75 0.05
N ARG A 243 -0.25 -2.12 -1.13
CA ARG A 243 0.49 -2.55 -2.32
C ARG A 243 2.00 -2.44 -2.12
N ALA A 244 2.47 -1.40 -1.43
CA ALA A 244 3.88 -1.25 -1.08
C ALA A 244 4.33 -2.34 -0.09
N ALA A 245 3.55 -2.60 0.96
CA ALA A 245 3.83 -3.65 1.94
C ALA A 245 3.85 -5.05 1.31
N MET A 246 2.93 -5.34 0.38
CA MET A 246 2.92 -6.58 -0.41
C MET A 246 4.21 -6.75 -1.23
N ARG A 247 4.68 -5.68 -1.88
CA ARG A 247 5.92 -5.70 -2.66
C ARG A 247 7.14 -5.94 -1.79
N GLU A 248 7.24 -5.28 -0.64
CA GLU A 248 8.34 -5.46 0.31
C GLU A 248 8.37 -6.90 0.84
N ARG A 249 7.22 -7.42 1.31
CA ARG A 249 7.11 -8.79 1.83
C ARG A 249 7.48 -9.84 0.78
N ALA A 250 7.17 -9.58 -0.49
CA ALA A 250 7.58 -10.46 -1.58
C ALA A 250 9.10 -10.44 -1.85
N ARG A 251 9.79 -9.31 -1.61
CA ARG A 251 11.26 -9.23 -1.72
C ARG A 251 11.93 -10.00 -0.59
N ASP A 252 11.47 -9.80 0.64
CA ASP A 252 11.97 -10.52 1.82
C ASP A 252 11.77 -12.04 1.67
N ARG A 253 10.57 -12.47 1.25
CA ARG A 253 10.26 -13.89 1.03
C ARG A 253 11.02 -14.51 -0.14
N GLY A 254 11.46 -13.73 -1.13
CA GLY A 254 12.27 -14.23 -2.26
C GLY A 254 13.60 -14.86 -1.82
N THR A 255 14.04 -14.57 -0.60
CA THR A 255 15.24 -15.16 0.03
C THR A 255 14.96 -16.47 0.80
N ALA A 256 13.68 -16.76 1.11
CA ALA A 256 13.26 -17.96 1.84
C ALA A 256 12.81 -19.06 0.86
N ARG A 257 13.35 -20.27 1.02
CA ARG A 257 13.17 -21.38 0.07
C ARG A 257 11.87 -22.15 0.36
N GLY A 258 10.77 -21.83 -0.35
CA GLY A 258 9.52 -22.61 -0.34
C GLY A 258 8.29 -21.86 -0.92
N PRO A 259 7.25 -22.57 -1.42
CA PRO A 259 6.03 -21.92 -1.91
C PRO A 259 5.21 -21.35 -0.73
N ALA A 260 5.25 -20.03 -0.56
CA ALA A 260 4.46 -19.35 0.46
C ALA A 260 2.99 -19.19 0.03
N PRO A 261 2.03 -19.21 0.98
CA PRO A 261 0.64 -18.90 0.68
C PRO A 261 0.50 -17.50 0.07
N GLY A 262 -0.36 -17.38 -0.93
CA GLY A 262 -0.62 -16.11 -1.59
C GLY A 262 -1.61 -15.29 -0.75
N THR A 263 -1.22 -14.08 -0.35
CA THR A 263 -2.11 -13.16 0.37
C THR A 263 -2.99 -12.40 -0.62
N ARG A 264 -4.28 -12.28 -0.32
CA ARG A 264 -5.23 -11.42 -1.03
C ARG A 264 -5.85 -10.42 -0.07
N VAL A 265 -6.10 -9.21 -0.55
CA VAL A 265 -6.60 -8.10 0.24
C VAL A 265 -7.72 -7.39 -0.52
N GLY A 266 -8.86 -7.19 0.14
CA GLY A 266 -9.96 -6.35 -0.32
C GLY A 266 -10.17 -5.18 0.63
N ILE A 267 -10.35 -3.97 0.12
CA ILE A 267 -10.51 -2.75 0.90
C ILE A 267 -11.92 -2.18 0.64
N GLY A 268 -12.66 -1.90 1.70
CA GLY A 268 -13.97 -1.23 1.62
C GLY A 268 -13.83 0.30 1.54
N SER A 269 -14.94 0.97 1.21
CA SER A 269 -14.99 2.44 1.22
C SER A 269 -14.85 2.98 2.65
N GLY A 270 -14.56 4.27 2.77
CA GLY A 270 -14.67 4.97 4.05
C GLY A 270 -16.13 5.06 4.48
N ALA A 271 -16.44 4.60 5.69
CA ALA A 271 -17.78 4.59 6.24
C ALA A 271 -17.83 5.28 7.61
N ASP A 272 -19.02 5.72 8.00
CA ASP A 272 -19.32 5.99 9.40
C ASP A 272 -19.01 4.71 10.21
N PRO A 273 -18.35 4.80 11.37
CA PRO A 273 -18.08 3.65 12.22
C PRO A 273 -19.28 2.77 12.56
N LEU A 274 -20.47 3.37 12.69
CA LEU A 274 -21.70 2.64 12.98
C LEU A 274 -22.21 1.86 11.75
N ASP A 275 -21.73 2.20 10.56
CA ASP A 275 -22.00 1.55 9.27
C ASP A 275 -20.83 0.68 8.77
N ALA A 276 -19.93 0.28 9.69
CA ALA A 276 -18.76 -0.56 9.36
C ALA A 276 -19.11 -1.85 8.60
N HIS A 277 -20.31 -2.39 8.80
CA HIS A 277 -20.84 -3.55 8.07
C HIS A 277 -20.88 -3.33 6.54
N THR A 278 -21.17 -2.11 6.07
CA THR A 278 -21.16 -1.74 4.66
C THR A 278 -19.75 -1.78 4.09
N SER A 279 -18.79 -1.15 4.79
CA SER A 279 -17.37 -1.20 4.42
C SER A 279 -16.84 -2.64 4.42
N TRP A 280 -17.30 -3.48 5.35
CA TRP A 280 -16.96 -4.90 5.38
C TRP A 280 -17.52 -5.70 4.20
N ALA A 281 -18.79 -5.50 3.85
CA ALA A 281 -19.40 -6.14 2.68
C ALA A 281 -18.67 -5.75 1.40
N GLN A 282 -18.34 -4.47 1.25
CA GLN A 282 -17.55 -3.96 0.13
C GLN A 282 -16.12 -4.53 0.12
N ALA A 283 -15.45 -4.64 1.27
CA ALA A 283 -14.13 -5.24 1.37
C ALA A 283 -14.14 -6.72 0.96
N ARG A 284 -15.15 -7.49 1.38
CA ARG A 284 -15.36 -8.89 0.95
C ARG A 284 -15.64 -8.97 -0.55
N SER A 285 -16.42 -8.06 -1.09
CA SER A 285 -16.68 -7.96 -2.53
C SER A 285 -15.39 -7.66 -3.32
N ALA A 286 -14.64 -6.64 -2.91
CA ALA A 286 -13.37 -6.25 -3.51
C ALA A 286 -12.34 -7.40 -3.45
N LEU A 287 -12.25 -8.11 -2.31
CA LEU A 287 -11.35 -9.25 -2.12
C LEU A 287 -11.53 -10.34 -3.19
N ARG A 288 -12.75 -10.50 -3.75
CA ARG A 288 -13.02 -11.48 -4.81
C ARG A 288 -12.37 -11.10 -6.15
N PHE A 289 -12.04 -9.83 -6.37
CA PHE A 289 -11.28 -9.38 -7.55
C PHE A 289 -9.76 -9.57 -7.39
N ALA A 290 -9.28 -9.71 -6.15
CA ALA A 290 -7.87 -9.87 -5.87
C ALA A 290 -7.34 -11.25 -6.30
N VAL A 291 -6.07 -11.30 -6.70
CA VAL A 291 -5.39 -12.51 -7.20
C VAL A 291 -4.18 -12.82 -6.34
N ALA A 292 -4.18 -14.02 -5.74
CA ALA A 292 -3.06 -14.51 -4.95
C ALA A 292 -1.80 -14.64 -5.81
N GLY A 293 -0.66 -14.18 -5.30
CA GLY A 293 0.64 -14.30 -5.96
C GLY A 293 0.89 -13.31 -7.12
N ALA A 294 -0.15 -12.64 -7.63
CA ALA A 294 0.00 -11.57 -8.61
C ALA A 294 0.15 -10.22 -7.90
N ARG A 295 1.38 -9.73 -7.75
CA ARG A 295 1.70 -8.52 -6.95
C ARG A 295 0.87 -7.29 -7.32
N ALA A 296 0.59 -7.09 -8.60
CA ALA A 296 -0.21 -5.98 -9.10
C ALA A 296 -1.71 -6.11 -8.76
N GLU A 297 -2.17 -7.33 -8.47
CA GLU A 297 -3.59 -7.66 -8.32
C GLU A 297 -3.92 -8.27 -6.95
N ALA A 298 -2.95 -8.37 -6.05
CA ALA A 298 -3.15 -8.92 -4.70
C ALA A 298 -4.00 -8.01 -3.80
N VAL A 299 -4.14 -6.73 -4.15
CA VAL A 299 -4.90 -5.72 -3.41
C VAL A 299 -5.95 -5.10 -4.33
N ALA A 300 -7.22 -5.29 -3.99
CA ALA A 300 -8.36 -4.68 -4.65
C ALA A 300 -9.02 -3.65 -3.73
N ASP A 301 -9.24 -2.46 -4.26
CA ASP A 301 -9.89 -1.36 -3.54
C ASP A 301 -11.28 -1.11 -4.12
N HIS A 302 -12.31 -1.16 -3.26
CA HIS A 302 -13.69 -0.95 -3.68
C HIS A 302 -13.89 0.41 -4.36
N ASP A 303 -13.25 1.48 -3.86
CA ASP A 303 -13.39 2.82 -4.43
C ASP A 303 -12.75 2.92 -5.83
N GLU A 304 -11.72 2.11 -6.11
CA GLU A 304 -11.06 2.04 -7.42
C GLU A 304 -11.79 1.12 -8.42
N LEU A 305 -12.61 0.18 -7.94
CA LEU A 305 -13.36 -0.75 -8.81
C LEU A 305 -14.50 -0.05 -9.57
N GLY A 306 -15.12 0.97 -8.96
CA GLY A 306 -16.25 1.69 -9.55
C GLY A 306 -17.36 0.73 -10.03
N PRO A 307 -17.89 0.87 -11.26
CA PRO A 307 -18.95 0.01 -11.78
C PRO A 307 -18.61 -1.48 -11.85
N LEU A 308 -17.32 -1.84 -11.85
CA LEU A 308 -16.91 -3.25 -11.85
C LEU A 308 -17.35 -3.99 -10.59
N ALA A 309 -17.51 -3.28 -9.46
CA ALA A 309 -17.96 -3.87 -8.20
C ALA A 309 -19.32 -4.58 -8.33
N LEU A 310 -20.21 -4.11 -9.22
CA LEU A 310 -21.52 -4.71 -9.50
C LEU A 310 -21.41 -6.15 -10.06
N LEU A 311 -20.28 -6.50 -10.67
CA LEU A 311 -20.06 -7.87 -11.15
C LEU A 311 -20.01 -8.87 -9.99
N ALA A 312 -19.63 -8.43 -8.80
CA ALA A 312 -19.59 -9.30 -7.62
C ALA A 312 -21.00 -9.73 -7.16
N ASP A 313 -22.03 -8.96 -7.47
CA ASP A 313 -23.42 -9.28 -7.12
C ASP A 313 -24.02 -10.35 -8.04
N ILE A 314 -23.34 -10.65 -9.16
CA ILE A 314 -23.76 -11.71 -10.07
C ILE A 314 -23.50 -13.07 -9.41
N PRO A 315 -24.52 -13.96 -9.33
CA PRO A 315 -24.36 -15.30 -8.78
C PRO A 315 -23.22 -16.08 -9.45
N VAL A 316 -22.45 -16.79 -8.62
CA VAL A 316 -21.23 -17.49 -9.04
C VAL A 316 -21.52 -18.55 -10.10
N GLU A 317 -22.65 -19.23 -10.01
CA GLU A 317 -23.12 -20.24 -10.94
C GLU A 317 -23.37 -19.62 -12.32
N ARG A 318 -23.93 -18.40 -12.35
CA ARG A 318 -24.17 -17.65 -13.58
C ARG A 318 -22.85 -17.20 -14.20
N LEU A 319 -21.87 -16.77 -13.42
CA LEU A 319 -20.52 -16.45 -13.90
C LEU A 319 -19.83 -17.70 -14.48
N ARG A 320 -19.89 -18.83 -13.78
CA ARG A 320 -19.32 -20.12 -14.24
C ARG A 320 -20.00 -20.67 -15.49
N ALA A 321 -21.28 -20.36 -15.71
CA ALA A 321 -22.01 -20.80 -16.91
C ALA A 321 -21.57 -20.08 -18.19
N GLN A 322 -20.97 -18.88 -18.08
CA GLN A 322 -20.52 -18.11 -19.24
C GLN A 322 -19.46 -18.85 -20.05
N ALA A 323 -19.65 -18.92 -21.38
CA ALA A 323 -18.79 -19.69 -22.26
C ALA A 323 -17.31 -19.24 -22.21
N ASP A 324 -17.07 -17.93 -22.14
CA ASP A 324 -15.70 -17.39 -22.07
C ASP A 324 -15.03 -17.69 -20.73
N VAL A 325 -15.77 -17.65 -19.64
CA VAL A 325 -15.25 -17.98 -18.30
C VAL A 325 -14.87 -19.46 -18.24
N ARG A 326 -15.71 -20.35 -18.79
CA ARG A 326 -15.38 -21.78 -18.87
C ARG A 326 -14.14 -22.05 -19.72
N ARG A 327 -14.00 -21.38 -20.86
CA ARG A 327 -12.82 -21.52 -21.74
C ARG A 327 -11.55 -21.00 -21.06
N LEU A 328 -11.57 -19.82 -20.46
CA LEU A 328 -10.44 -19.30 -19.67
C LEU A 328 -10.11 -20.20 -18.48
N GLY A 329 -11.12 -20.79 -17.82
CA GLY A 329 -10.93 -21.75 -16.74
C GLY A 329 -10.15 -22.98 -17.18
N ARG A 330 -10.44 -23.52 -18.38
CA ARG A 330 -9.68 -24.65 -18.97
C ARG A 330 -8.24 -24.27 -19.32
N LEU A 331 -8.02 -23.05 -19.84
CA LEU A 331 -6.68 -22.51 -20.10
C LEU A 331 -5.83 -22.41 -18.83
N GLY A 332 -6.47 -22.09 -17.69
CA GLY A 332 -5.81 -21.98 -16.39
C GLY A 332 -5.58 -23.32 -15.68
N ASP A 333 -6.23 -24.40 -16.13
CA ASP A 333 -6.15 -25.72 -15.50
C ASP A 333 -4.77 -26.36 -15.76
N PRO A 334 -4.00 -26.73 -14.70
CA PRO A 334 -2.70 -27.37 -14.85
C PRO A 334 -2.74 -28.67 -15.67
N ALA A 335 -3.90 -29.32 -15.80
CA ALA A 335 -4.05 -30.54 -16.59
C ALA A 335 -3.96 -30.32 -18.12
N HIS A 336 -4.09 -29.07 -18.61
CA HIS A 336 -4.08 -28.74 -20.05
C HIS A 336 -2.73 -28.23 -20.57
N GLY A 337 -1.68 -28.24 -19.74
CA GLY A 337 -0.31 -27.92 -20.15
C GLY A 337 0.38 -29.13 -20.78
N GLU A 338 0.83 -29.00 -22.03
CA GLU A 338 1.71 -30.00 -22.67
C GLU A 338 2.90 -30.31 -21.76
N ARG A 339 3.20 -31.60 -21.56
CA ARG A 339 4.37 -32.09 -20.82
C ARG A 339 5.65 -31.62 -21.52
N GLY A 340 6.20 -30.47 -21.13
CA GLY A 340 7.44 -29.95 -21.71
C GLY A 340 8.24 -29.11 -20.73
N GLY A 341 9.29 -29.71 -20.14
CA GLY A 341 10.38 -29.01 -19.46
C GLY A 341 10.51 -29.28 -17.95
N PRO A 342 11.74 -29.43 -17.41
CA PRO A 342 11.95 -29.76 -16.00
C PRO A 342 11.45 -28.64 -15.10
N ALA A 343 10.77 -29.04 -14.02
CA ALA A 343 10.14 -28.18 -13.03
C ALA A 343 11.17 -27.39 -12.22
N THR A 344 11.56 -26.22 -12.69
CA THR A 344 12.16 -25.17 -11.86
C THR A 344 11.06 -24.39 -11.18
N GLY A 345 10.54 -24.90 -10.05
CA GLY A 345 9.94 -24.17 -8.90
C GLY A 345 9.06 -22.92 -9.04
N GLN A 346 8.65 -22.46 -10.23
CA GLN A 346 8.01 -21.17 -10.46
C GLN A 346 6.98 -21.26 -11.58
N ALA A 347 5.74 -20.89 -11.23
CA ALA A 347 4.53 -20.74 -12.05
C ALA A 347 3.97 -22.01 -12.74
N ARG A 348 2.67 -22.28 -12.48
CA ARG A 348 1.90 -23.35 -13.14
C ARG A 348 1.68 -22.98 -14.62
N PRO A 349 1.86 -23.90 -15.59
CA PRO A 349 1.84 -23.59 -17.02
C PRO A 349 0.54 -22.94 -17.54
N GLY A 350 -0.62 -23.27 -16.97
CA GLY A 350 -1.90 -22.61 -17.31
C GLY A 350 -2.07 -21.21 -16.69
N GLY A 351 -1.46 -20.97 -15.53
CA GLY A 351 -1.49 -19.66 -14.86
C GLY A 351 -0.71 -18.58 -15.61
N GLU A 352 0.29 -18.98 -16.39
CA GLU A 352 1.14 -18.05 -17.15
C GLU A 352 0.41 -17.38 -18.32
N LEU A 353 -0.51 -18.09 -18.97
CA LEU A 353 -1.34 -17.55 -20.05
C LEU A 353 -2.31 -16.51 -19.51
N LEU A 354 -2.97 -16.83 -18.39
CA LEU A 354 -3.87 -15.89 -17.71
C LEU A 354 -3.11 -14.68 -17.15
N ALA A 355 -1.89 -14.86 -16.63
CA ALA A 355 -1.04 -13.76 -16.18
C ALA A 355 -0.62 -12.84 -17.34
N ALA A 356 -0.25 -13.41 -18.49
CA ALA A 356 0.06 -12.65 -19.71
C ALA A 356 -1.15 -11.87 -20.22
N LEU A 357 -2.33 -12.49 -20.29
CA LEU A 357 -3.56 -11.83 -20.68
C LEU A 357 -3.91 -10.68 -19.73
N ALA A 358 -3.85 -10.91 -18.42
CA ALA A 358 -4.16 -9.89 -17.42
C ALA A 358 -3.20 -8.70 -17.49
N ALA A 359 -1.89 -8.95 -17.62
CA ALA A 359 -0.87 -7.90 -17.78
C ALA A 359 -1.09 -7.10 -19.08
N PHE A 360 -1.45 -7.77 -20.17
CA PHE A 360 -1.75 -7.11 -21.44
C PHE A 360 -3.04 -6.28 -21.38
N CYS A 361 -4.11 -6.78 -20.78
CA CYS A 361 -5.36 -6.03 -20.59
C CYS A 361 -5.14 -4.75 -19.76
N ARG A 362 -4.27 -4.79 -18.74
CA ARG A 362 -3.93 -3.61 -17.92
C ARG A 362 -3.07 -2.58 -18.67
N THR A 363 -2.01 -3.04 -19.33
CA THR A 363 -0.99 -2.15 -19.91
C THR A 363 -1.32 -1.71 -21.33
N GLY A 364 -2.13 -2.49 -22.06
CA GLY A 364 -2.38 -2.32 -23.48
C GLY A 364 -1.14 -2.50 -24.37
N SER A 365 -0.01 -2.95 -23.81
CA SER A 365 1.30 -2.99 -24.50
C SER A 365 2.07 -4.25 -24.16
N LEU A 366 2.54 -4.96 -25.19
CA LEU A 366 3.37 -6.15 -25.04
C LEU A 366 4.64 -5.87 -24.25
N ARG A 367 5.28 -4.72 -24.50
CA ARG A 367 6.55 -4.35 -23.85
C ARG A 367 6.34 -4.08 -22.37
N GLN A 368 5.27 -3.37 -22.01
CA GLN A 368 4.95 -3.08 -20.60
C GLN A 368 4.50 -4.33 -19.87
N ALA A 369 3.65 -5.17 -20.49
CA ALA A 369 3.27 -6.47 -19.93
C ALA A 369 4.48 -7.39 -19.69
N ALA A 370 5.43 -7.40 -20.63
CA ALA A 370 6.68 -8.16 -20.49
C ALA A 370 7.57 -7.62 -19.35
N ALA A 371 7.69 -6.30 -19.22
CA ALA A 371 8.41 -5.68 -18.12
C ALA A 371 7.77 -6.00 -16.75
N GLU A 372 6.44 -5.97 -16.65
CA GLU A 372 5.70 -6.30 -15.44
C GLU A 372 5.87 -7.77 -15.02
N LEU A 373 5.88 -8.68 -16.00
CA LEU A 373 6.05 -10.12 -15.75
C LEU A 373 7.51 -10.55 -15.66
N HIS A 374 8.47 -9.65 -15.87
CA HIS A 374 9.90 -9.95 -15.98
C HIS A 374 10.22 -11.01 -17.06
N LEU A 375 9.59 -10.87 -18.23
CA LEU A 375 9.73 -11.78 -19.36
C LEU A 375 10.21 -11.04 -20.60
N HIS A 376 10.66 -11.81 -21.59
CA HIS A 376 10.88 -11.26 -22.92
C HIS A 376 9.55 -11.01 -23.63
N HIS A 377 9.48 -9.92 -24.41
CA HIS A 377 8.25 -9.53 -25.12
C HIS A 377 7.78 -10.62 -26.10
N SER A 378 8.69 -11.39 -26.70
CA SER A 378 8.34 -12.52 -27.58
C SER A 378 7.63 -13.65 -26.82
N SER A 379 8.01 -13.92 -25.57
CA SER A 379 7.34 -14.91 -24.71
C SER A 379 5.91 -14.48 -24.38
N VAL A 380 5.71 -13.19 -24.07
CA VAL A 380 4.35 -12.65 -23.86
C VAL A 380 3.52 -12.73 -25.13
N ALA A 381 4.08 -12.36 -26.28
CA ALA A 381 3.39 -12.45 -27.56
C ALA A 381 2.97 -13.88 -27.91
N ALA A 382 3.84 -14.88 -27.70
CA ALA A 382 3.52 -16.28 -27.93
C ALA A 382 2.38 -16.79 -27.03
N ARG A 383 2.40 -16.38 -25.74
CA ARG A 383 1.32 -16.72 -24.79
C ARG A 383 -0.01 -16.09 -25.19
N LEU A 384 -0.02 -14.82 -25.59
CA LEU A 384 -1.23 -14.15 -26.05
C LEU A 384 -1.76 -14.75 -27.35
N ALA A 385 -0.89 -15.13 -28.29
CA ALA A 385 -1.31 -15.80 -29.53
C ALA A 385 -2.02 -17.14 -29.25
N ARG A 386 -1.59 -17.88 -28.22
CA ARG A 386 -2.29 -19.09 -27.76
C ARG A 386 -3.67 -18.75 -27.19
N VAL A 387 -3.78 -17.69 -26.39
CA VAL A 387 -5.07 -17.23 -25.86
C VAL A 387 -6.01 -16.80 -27.00
N GLU A 388 -5.53 -16.03 -27.97
CA GLU A 388 -6.31 -15.60 -29.15
C GLU A 388 -6.83 -16.81 -29.94
N LYS A 389 -5.98 -17.82 -30.16
CA LYS A 389 -6.35 -19.05 -30.85
C LYS A 389 -7.43 -19.84 -30.11
N GLU A 390 -7.31 -20.01 -28.80
CA GLU A 390 -8.27 -20.80 -28.00
C GLU A 390 -9.58 -20.06 -27.72
N MET A 391 -9.53 -18.74 -27.59
CA MET A 391 -10.71 -17.91 -27.29
C MET A 391 -11.43 -17.40 -28.54
N GLY A 392 -10.75 -17.36 -29.69
CA GLY A 392 -11.24 -16.74 -30.91
C GLY A 392 -11.29 -15.20 -30.86
N TRP A 393 -10.53 -14.60 -29.94
CA TRP A 393 -10.45 -13.15 -29.76
C TRP A 393 -9.32 -12.54 -30.59
N ARG A 394 -9.46 -11.25 -30.91
CA ARG A 394 -8.39 -10.40 -31.43
C ARG A 394 -8.06 -9.35 -30.37
N LEU A 395 -7.03 -9.55 -29.56
CA LEU A 395 -6.72 -8.67 -28.42
C LEU A 395 -6.27 -7.25 -28.82
N ARG A 396 -5.94 -7.05 -30.11
CA ARG A 396 -5.74 -5.72 -30.68
C ARG A 396 -7.04 -4.95 -30.88
N ASP A 397 -8.17 -5.64 -31.01
CA ASP A 397 -9.49 -5.04 -31.07
C ASP A 397 -9.93 -4.59 -29.66
N PRO A 398 -10.35 -3.32 -29.48
CA PRO A 398 -10.73 -2.81 -28.17
C PRO A 398 -11.90 -3.57 -27.52
N GLN A 399 -12.87 -4.03 -28.31
CA GLN A 399 -14.06 -4.71 -27.83
C GLN A 399 -13.73 -6.13 -27.35
N ASP A 400 -12.93 -6.87 -28.12
CA ASP A 400 -12.45 -8.20 -27.70
C ASP A 400 -11.54 -8.12 -26.48
N ARG A 401 -10.69 -7.08 -26.40
CA ARG A 401 -9.85 -6.84 -25.21
C ARG A 401 -10.68 -6.52 -23.97
N PHE A 402 -11.73 -5.70 -24.11
CA PHE A 402 -12.65 -5.41 -23.02
C PHE A 402 -13.40 -6.68 -22.57
N ARG A 403 -13.88 -7.48 -23.53
CA ARG A 403 -14.51 -8.78 -23.25
C ARG A 403 -13.56 -9.73 -22.53
N ALA A 404 -12.30 -9.79 -22.93
CA ALA A 404 -11.27 -10.59 -22.26
C ALA A 404 -11.05 -10.13 -20.81
N GLN A 405 -11.02 -8.82 -20.58
CA GLN A 405 -10.90 -8.25 -19.23
C GLN A 405 -12.11 -8.60 -18.35
N LEU A 406 -13.33 -8.48 -18.87
CA LEU A 406 -14.55 -8.90 -18.15
C LEU A 406 -14.55 -10.39 -17.84
N ALA A 407 -14.13 -11.24 -18.77
CA ALA A 407 -14.04 -12.68 -18.57
C ALA A 407 -13.01 -13.05 -17.50
N LEU A 408 -11.88 -12.32 -17.41
CA LEU A 408 -10.91 -12.45 -16.32
C LEU A 408 -11.51 -12.09 -14.95
N TYR A 409 -12.26 -10.99 -14.86
CA TYR A 409 -12.93 -10.63 -13.61
C TYR A 409 -13.98 -11.67 -13.21
N ALA A 410 -14.82 -12.10 -14.15
CA ALA A 410 -15.81 -13.14 -13.91
C ALA A 410 -15.19 -14.47 -13.46
N LEU A 411 -14.05 -14.86 -14.06
CA LEU A 411 -13.30 -16.05 -13.63
C LEU A 411 -12.79 -15.92 -12.18
N ARG A 412 -12.25 -14.77 -11.79
CA ARG A 412 -11.79 -14.51 -10.41
C ARG A 412 -12.94 -14.55 -9.42
N LEU A 413 -14.03 -13.85 -9.72
CA LEU A 413 -15.23 -13.81 -8.91
C LEU A 413 -15.86 -15.20 -8.72
N ALA A 414 -15.75 -16.06 -9.74
CA ALA A 414 -16.22 -17.44 -9.70
C ALA A 414 -15.29 -18.38 -8.93
N GLY A 415 -13.97 -18.18 -8.99
CA GLY A 415 -12.98 -18.99 -8.27
C GLY A 415 -12.85 -18.64 -6.79
N ASN A 416 -12.98 -17.34 -6.47
CA ASN A 416 -12.72 -16.81 -5.13
C ASN A 416 -13.90 -16.89 -4.17
N ALA A 417 -15.08 -17.31 -4.64
CA ALA A 417 -16.29 -17.43 -3.82
C ALA A 417 -16.19 -18.51 -2.73
N GLY A 418 -15.47 -19.60 -2.98
CA GLY A 418 -15.37 -20.74 -2.06
C GLY A 418 -14.59 -20.49 -0.76
N ASN A 419 -13.82 -19.39 -0.68
CA ASN A 419 -13.00 -19.05 0.50
C ASN A 419 -13.65 -18.01 1.42
N ALA A 420 -14.64 -17.26 0.94
CA ALA A 420 -15.25 -16.13 1.66
C ALA A 420 -16.60 -16.45 2.34
N ASP A 421 -17.21 -17.60 2.02
CA ASP A 421 -18.59 -17.95 2.42
C ASP A 421 -18.69 -19.20 3.32
N LYS A 422 -17.57 -19.89 3.57
CA LYS A 422 -17.52 -21.09 4.43
C LYS A 422 -17.57 -20.79 5.95
N GLY A 423 -17.98 -19.59 6.36
CA GLY A 423 -17.89 -19.14 7.75
C GLY A 423 -19.20 -18.69 8.39
N ASP A 424 -20.34 -18.77 7.69
CA ASP A 424 -21.63 -18.25 8.17
C ASP A 424 -22.66 -19.38 8.41
N GLY A 425 -22.17 -20.52 8.91
CA GLY A 425 -22.97 -21.71 9.25
C GLY A 425 -23.00 -21.97 10.75
#